data_AF-A0A8S9KA11-F1
#
_entry.id   AF-A0A8S9KA11-F1
#
_cell.length_a   1.000
_cell.length_b   1.000
_cell.length_c   1.000
_cell.angle_alpha   90.00
_cell.angle_beta   90.00
_cell.angle_gamma   90.00
#
_symmetry.space_group_name_H-M   'P 1'
#
loop_
_entity.id
_entity.type
_entity.pdbx_description
1 polymer ?
#
loop_
_entity_poly.entity_id
_entity_poly.type
_entity_poly.pdbx_seq_one_letter_code
_entity_poly.pdbx_strand_id
1 'polypeptide(L)'
;MAHIDPIFPNSTTFSSVSHLFSPVELDPLRIFQVSVCYDRWRSWTISFSWGYAVQIESRHLFLWDVLRTQKTFRTWINYGGLARVYTFNTRDVHPDPRQRPVTFFMEHVSSSPGDGTIKSVYSLPELHLKAPRRQCCDILPTSSHGGKVLEIGIRECKEDEFIYIHP
;
A
#
# COMPACT_ATOMS: atom_id res chain seq x y z
N MET A 1 14.76 26.62 -1.43
CA MET A 1 13.31 26.40 -1.59
C MET A 1 13.02 25.01 -1.05
N ALA A 2 12.12 24.87 -0.07
CA ALA A 2 11.84 23.56 0.52
C ALA A 2 11.23 22.65 -0.57
N HIS A 3 11.90 21.54 -0.87
CA HIS A 3 11.40 20.55 -1.81
C HIS A 3 10.20 19.85 -1.17
N ILE A 4 9.03 19.96 -1.81
CA ILE A 4 7.79 19.30 -1.41
C ILE A 4 7.59 18.15 -2.38
N ASP A 5 7.44 16.94 -1.84
CA ASP A 5 7.12 15.76 -2.65
C ASP A 5 5.65 15.84 -3.15
N PRO A 6 5.36 15.40 -4.38
CA PRO A 6 4.00 15.35 -4.91
C PRO A 6 3.10 14.40 -4.10
N ILE A 7 1.80 14.71 -4.02
CA ILE A 7 0.82 13.92 -3.26
C ILE A 7 0.55 12.56 -3.93
N PHE A 8 0.60 12.54 -5.27
CA PHE A 8 0.46 11.36 -6.09
C PHE A 8 1.82 10.94 -6.68
N PRO A 9 2.12 9.63 -6.75
CA PRO A 9 3.35 9.14 -7.34
C PRO A 9 3.44 9.49 -8.84
N ASN A 10 4.65 9.53 -9.40
CA ASN A 10 4.91 9.78 -10.83
C ASN A 10 4.28 11.09 -11.37
N SER A 11 4.11 12.12 -10.54
CA SER A 11 3.52 13.41 -10.92
C SER A 11 4.34 14.60 -10.42
N THR A 12 4.08 15.80 -10.96
CA THR A 12 4.64 17.04 -10.40
C THR A 12 3.77 17.55 -9.25
N THR A 13 4.31 18.39 -8.37
CA THR A 13 3.55 18.97 -7.24
C THR A 13 2.26 19.64 -7.70
N PHE A 14 2.33 20.53 -8.69
CA PHE A 14 1.16 21.22 -9.25
C PHE A 14 0.15 20.27 -9.88
N SER A 15 0.61 19.33 -10.71
CA SER A 15 -0.27 18.34 -11.35
C SER A 15 -0.96 17.45 -10.31
N SER A 16 -0.24 17.04 -9.27
CA SER A 16 -0.78 16.22 -8.18
C SER A 16 -1.89 16.93 -7.40
N VAL A 17 -1.73 18.24 -7.15
CA VAL A 17 -2.76 19.04 -6.49
C VAL A 17 -3.95 19.22 -7.42
N SER A 18 -3.73 19.55 -8.69
CA SER A 18 -4.83 19.68 -9.66
C SER A 18 -5.61 18.38 -9.81
N HIS A 19 -4.93 17.24 -9.81
CA HIS A 19 -5.53 15.91 -9.88
C HIS A 19 -6.39 15.59 -8.64
N LEU A 20 -5.94 16.00 -7.46
CA LEU A 20 -6.69 15.86 -6.20
C LEU A 20 -8.05 16.59 -6.22
N PHE A 21 -8.20 17.66 -7.01
CA PHE A 21 -9.46 18.39 -7.13
C PHE A 21 -10.48 17.72 -8.07
N SER A 22 -10.07 16.79 -8.93
CA SER A 22 -11.01 16.09 -9.82
C SER A 22 -12.17 15.37 -9.11
N PRO A 23 -11.99 14.66 -7.97
CA PRO A 23 -13.11 14.12 -7.19
C PRO A 23 -13.93 15.22 -6.49
N VAL A 24 -13.30 16.32 -6.07
CA VAL A 24 -13.96 17.42 -5.34
C VAL A 24 -15.05 18.07 -6.20
N GLU A 25 -14.83 18.14 -7.52
CA GLU A 25 -15.81 18.65 -8.48
C GLU A 25 -17.05 17.73 -8.59
N LEU A 26 -16.94 16.46 -8.22
CA LEU A 26 -18.04 15.48 -8.29
C LEU A 26 -18.78 15.31 -6.97
N ASP A 27 -18.07 15.21 -5.85
CA ASP A 27 -18.66 15.03 -4.51
C ASP A 27 -17.74 15.60 -3.43
N PRO A 28 -17.79 16.92 -3.16
CA PRO A 28 -16.88 17.55 -2.20
C PRO A 28 -17.14 17.11 -0.75
N LEU A 29 -18.32 16.53 -0.45
CA LEU A 29 -18.70 16.16 0.91
C LEU A 29 -17.95 14.92 1.39
N ARG A 30 -17.52 14.06 0.48
CA ARG A 30 -16.90 12.76 0.79
C ARG A 30 -15.38 12.72 0.62
N ILE A 31 -14.76 13.83 0.19
CA ILE A 31 -13.31 13.92 0.03
C ILE A 31 -12.58 13.61 1.35
N PHE A 32 -11.55 12.76 1.28
CA PHE A 32 -10.73 12.35 2.43
C PHE A 32 -11.47 11.62 3.56
N GLN A 33 -12.76 11.34 3.42
CA GLN A 33 -13.44 10.48 4.37
C GLN A 33 -12.85 9.08 4.26
N VAL A 34 -12.43 8.54 5.41
CA VAL A 34 -11.86 7.20 5.50
C VAL A 34 -12.97 6.21 5.86
N SER A 35 -13.21 5.24 4.98
CA SER A 35 -14.04 4.07 5.25
C SER A 35 -13.14 2.86 5.49
N VAL A 36 -13.54 1.95 6.37
CA VAL A 36 -12.76 0.74 6.69
C VAL A 36 -13.62 -0.49 6.43
N CYS A 37 -13.11 -1.41 5.61
CA CYS A 37 -13.72 -2.68 5.29
C CYS A 37 -12.85 -3.83 5.79
N TYR A 38 -13.49 -4.90 6.26
CA TYR A 38 -12.81 -6.11 6.71
C TYR A 38 -13.15 -7.27 5.78
N ASP A 39 -12.14 -7.90 5.20
CA ASP A 39 -12.31 -9.19 4.52
C ASP A 39 -12.07 -10.31 5.52
N ARG A 40 -13.15 -11.00 5.89
CA ARG A 40 -13.12 -12.08 6.88
C ARG A 40 -12.37 -13.31 6.37
N TRP A 41 -12.44 -13.63 5.08
CA TRP A 41 -11.82 -14.84 4.54
C TRP A 41 -10.31 -14.72 4.47
N ARG A 42 -9.82 -13.54 4.08
CA ARG A 42 -8.38 -13.27 3.98
C ARG A 42 -7.80 -12.66 5.25
N SER A 43 -8.65 -12.35 6.23
CA SER A 43 -8.29 -11.58 7.43
C SER A 43 -7.60 -10.25 7.08
N TRP A 44 -8.07 -9.58 6.02
CA TRP A 44 -7.50 -8.31 5.57
C TRP A 44 -8.28 -7.12 6.14
N THR A 45 -7.57 -6.02 6.34
CA THR A 45 -8.16 -4.74 6.65
C THR A 45 -7.90 -3.77 5.51
N ILE A 46 -8.96 -3.21 4.94
CA ILE A 46 -8.92 -2.31 3.80
C ILE A 46 -9.36 -0.93 4.29
N SER A 47 -8.48 0.06 4.26
CA SER A 47 -8.85 1.45 4.49
C SER A 47 -8.94 2.21 3.18
N PHE A 48 -10.02 2.95 3.01
CA PHE A 48 -10.40 3.61 1.78
C PHE A 48 -10.59 5.10 2.06
N SER A 49 -9.65 5.93 1.60
CA SER A 49 -9.77 7.40 1.63
C SER A 49 -10.22 7.87 0.26
N TRP A 50 -11.51 8.19 0.11
CA TRP A 50 -12.05 8.58 -1.19
C TRP A 50 -11.35 9.84 -1.73
N GLY A 51 -11.01 9.81 -3.02
CA GLY A 51 -10.26 10.87 -3.70
C GLY A 51 -8.75 10.86 -3.50
N TYR A 52 -8.21 9.89 -2.73
CA TYR A 52 -6.78 9.82 -2.46
C TYR A 52 -6.20 8.41 -2.65
N ALA A 53 -6.48 7.49 -1.73
CA ALA A 53 -5.79 6.21 -1.69
C ALA A 53 -6.58 5.09 -0.99
N VAL A 54 -6.28 3.85 -1.37
CA VAL A 54 -6.74 2.62 -0.73
C VAL A 54 -5.54 1.89 -0.15
N GLN A 55 -5.60 1.53 1.12
CA GLN A 55 -4.55 0.77 1.79
C GLN A 55 -5.09 -0.61 2.16
N ILE A 56 -4.38 -1.65 1.72
CA ILE A 56 -4.72 -3.05 2.02
C ILE A 56 -3.66 -3.60 2.98
N GLU A 57 -4.11 -3.97 4.18
CA GLU A 57 -3.31 -4.62 5.21
C GLU A 57 -3.63 -6.12 5.21
N SER A 58 -2.60 -6.96 5.07
CA SER A 58 -2.75 -8.43 5.02
C SER A 58 -3.02 -9.09 6.38
N ARG A 59 -3.46 -8.30 7.36
CA ARG A 59 -3.74 -8.72 8.74
C ARG A 59 -4.97 -7.99 9.26
N HIS A 60 -5.61 -8.58 10.26
CA HIS A 60 -6.71 -7.96 10.97
C HIS A 60 -6.16 -6.87 11.90
N LEU A 61 -6.54 -5.62 11.65
CA LEU A 61 -6.25 -4.49 12.52
C LEU A 61 -7.51 -4.04 13.23
N PHE A 62 -7.40 -3.59 14.49
CA PHE A 62 -8.53 -2.97 15.17
C PHE A 62 -8.87 -1.63 14.52
N LEU A 63 -10.15 -1.25 14.52
CA LEU A 63 -10.60 0.02 13.95
C LEU A 63 -9.80 1.21 14.51
N TRP A 64 -9.52 1.22 15.82
CA TRP A 64 -8.71 2.24 16.48
C TRP A 64 -7.28 2.33 15.94
N ASP A 65 -6.71 1.24 15.44
CA ASP A 65 -5.38 1.21 14.85
C ASP A 65 -5.40 1.68 13.40
N VAL A 66 -6.46 1.35 12.66
CA VAL A 66 -6.63 1.71 11.25
C VAL A 66 -6.94 3.19 11.09
N LEU A 67 -7.74 3.75 12.00
CA LEU A 67 -8.11 5.16 11.99
C LEU A 67 -6.94 6.08 12.39
N ARG A 68 -5.90 5.54 13.05
CA ARG A 68 -4.67 6.30 13.31
C ARG A 68 -3.93 6.52 12.00
N THR A 69 -3.70 7.78 11.67
CA THR A 69 -2.96 8.15 10.47
C THR A 69 -1.53 7.64 10.54
N GLN A 70 -1.04 7.10 9.42
CA GLN A 70 0.35 6.67 9.33
C GLN A 70 1.26 7.89 9.41
N LYS A 71 2.35 7.79 10.16
CA LYS A 71 3.31 8.87 10.32
C LYS A 71 3.95 9.22 8.97
N THR A 72 3.68 10.43 8.48
CA THR A 72 4.20 10.98 7.21
C THR A 72 5.26 12.06 7.39
N PHE A 73 5.53 12.47 8.62
CA PHE A 73 6.50 13.53 8.94
C PHE A 73 7.76 12.99 9.59
N ARG A 74 8.88 13.71 9.39
CA ARG A 74 10.15 13.48 10.08
C ARG A 74 10.52 14.73 10.87
N THR A 75 11.06 14.50 12.06
CA THR A 75 11.57 15.57 12.91
C THR A 75 12.86 16.14 12.30
N TRP A 76 12.98 17.48 12.28
CA TRP A 76 14.22 18.14 11.86
C TRP A 76 15.35 17.90 12.87
N ILE A 77 15.01 17.91 14.17
CA ILE A 77 15.93 17.66 15.29
C ILE A 77 15.76 16.20 15.74
N ASN A 78 16.81 15.38 15.56
CA ASN A 78 16.79 13.96 15.93
C ASN A 78 17.67 13.61 17.15
N TYR A 79 18.23 14.60 17.85
CA TYR A 79 19.05 14.39 19.06
C TYR A 79 18.28 14.76 20.34
N GLY A 80 18.65 14.13 21.46
CA GLY A 80 18.20 14.51 22.80
C GLY A 80 16.78 14.08 23.20
N GLY A 81 16.23 13.00 22.62
CA GLY A 81 14.89 12.49 22.98
C GLY A 81 13.71 13.33 22.47
N LEU A 82 13.99 14.48 21.84
CA LEU A 82 12.99 15.40 21.29
C LEU A 82 12.30 14.87 20.01
N ALA A 83 12.78 13.75 19.46
CA ALA A 83 12.18 13.10 18.29
C ALA A 83 10.72 12.63 18.52
N ARG A 84 10.26 12.59 19.78
CA ARG A 84 8.89 12.20 20.19
C ARG A 84 8.02 13.39 20.67
N VAL A 85 8.47 14.64 20.51
CA VAL A 85 7.79 15.82 21.10
C VAL A 85 6.45 16.13 20.44
N TYR A 86 6.22 15.64 19.23
CA TYR A 86 4.93 15.82 18.56
C TYR A 86 3.87 14.89 19.16
N THR A 87 2.85 15.48 19.80
CA THR A 87 1.72 14.78 20.45
C THR A 87 0.67 14.26 19.46
N PHE A 88 1.00 14.12 18.18
CA PHE A 88 0.07 13.58 17.18
C PHE A 88 -0.07 12.07 17.37
N ASN A 89 -1.31 11.60 17.52
CA ASN A 89 -1.62 10.18 17.60
C ASN A 89 -1.48 9.54 16.21
N THR A 90 -0.25 9.12 15.89
CA THR A 90 0.10 8.52 14.59
C THR A 90 0.58 7.10 14.79
N ARG A 91 0.35 6.24 13.79
CA ARG A 91 0.94 4.91 13.75
C ARG A 91 2.32 4.98 13.11
N ASP A 92 3.31 4.37 13.75
CA ASP A 92 4.67 4.28 13.21
C ASP A 92 4.68 3.40 11.96
N VAL A 93 5.56 3.74 11.01
CA VAL A 93 5.77 2.94 9.81
C VAL A 93 6.51 1.66 10.20
N HIS A 94 5.93 0.50 9.90
CA HIS A 94 6.56 -0.79 10.23
C HIS A 94 7.95 -0.90 9.57
N PRO A 95 9.01 -1.32 10.31
CA PRO A 95 10.36 -1.38 9.77
C PRO A 95 10.46 -2.35 8.58
N ASP A 96 9.85 -3.54 8.68
CA ASP A 96 9.76 -4.51 7.58
C ASP A 96 8.79 -4.00 6.48
N PRO A 97 9.27 -3.74 5.25
CA PRO A 97 8.44 -3.32 4.13
C PRO A 97 7.33 -4.32 3.76
N ARG A 98 7.52 -5.62 4.03
CA ARG A 98 6.54 -6.67 3.72
C ARG A 98 5.32 -6.64 4.63
N GLN A 99 5.43 -5.94 5.76
CA GLN A 99 4.36 -5.77 6.75
C GLN A 99 3.73 -4.37 6.68
N ARG A 100 4.05 -3.60 5.64
CA ARG A 100 3.41 -2.32 5.35
C ARG A 100 2.19 -2.55 4.45
N PRO A 101 1.18 -1.67 4.52
CA PRO A 101 0.04 -1.77 3.64
C PRO A 101 0.46 -1.61 2.19
N VAL A 102 -0.18 -2.40 1.32
CA VAL A 102 -0.15 -2.14 -0.11
C VAL A 102 -1.06 -0.94 -0.37
N THR A 103 -0.49 0.16 -0.90
CA THR A 103 -1.23 1.41 -1.13
C THR A 103 -1.47 1.63 -2.62
N PHE A 104 -2.74 1.73 -2.99
CA PHE A 104 -3.21 2.10 -4.33
C PHE A 104 -3.59 3.58 -4.29
N PHE A 105 -3.18 4.35 -5.30
CA PHE A 105 -3.50 5.76 -5.40
C PHE A 105 -4.60 5.99 -6.42
N MET A 106 -5.43 7.00 -6.20
CA MET A 106 -6.47 7.37 -7.15
C MET A 106 -5.83 7.71 -8.50
N GLU A 107 -6.38 7.17 -9.56
CA GLU A 107 -5.95 7.44 -10.94
C GLU A 107 -6.93 8.37 -11.65
N HIS A 108 -8.23 8.10 -11.55
CA HIS A 108 -9.27 9.00 -12.04
C HIS A 108 -10.63 8.68 -11.40
N VAL A 109 -11.55 9.64 -11.51
CA VAL A 109 -12.95 9.48 -11.10
C VAL A 109 -13.85 9.84 -12.27
N SER A 110 -14.94 9.10 -12.43
CA SER A 110 -15.96 9.36 -13.45
C SER A 110 -17.36 9.19 -12.88
N SER A 111 -18.33 9.85 -13.50
CA SER A 111 -19.75 9.68 -13.19
C SER A 111 -20.42 8.91 -14.32
N SER A 112 -21.19 7.89 -13.96
CA SER A 112 -22.00 7.11 -14.90
C SER A 112 -23.18 7.96 -15.42
N PRO A 113 -23.35 8.14 -16.74
CA PRO A 113 -24.40 8.99 -17.31
C PRO A 113 -25.83 8.55 -17.00
N GLY A 114 -26.04 7.30 -16.58
CA GLY A 114 -27.36 6.73 -16.38
C GLY A 114 -27.92 6.94 -14.97
N ASP A 115 -27.18 6.51 -13.96
CA ASP A 115 -27.61 6.43 -12.56
C ASP A 115 -26.90 7.45 -11.65
N GLY A 116 -25.97 8.23 -12.19
CA GLY A 116 -25.15 9.18 -11.42
C GLY A 116 -24.16 8.50 -10.48
N THR A 117 -23.93 7.19 -10.64
CA THR A 117 -22.98 6.46 -9.81
C THR A 117 -21.56 6.97 -10.07
N ILE A 118 -20.92 7.44 -8.99
CA ILE A 118 -19.52 7.87 -9.01
C ILE A 118 -18.62 6.64 -8.92
N LYS A 119 -17.77 6.47 -9.93
CA LYS A 119 -16.75 5.41 -10.01
C LYS A 119 -15.37 6.01 -9.85
N SER A 120 -14.62 5.54 -8.87
CA SER A 120 -13.21 5.90 -8.66
C SER A 120 -12.31 4.71 -8.95
N VAL A 121 -11.26 4.93 -9.73
CA VAL A 121 -10.25 3.93 -10.11
C VAL A 121 -8.95 4.21 -9.36
N TYR A 122 -8.30 3.16 -8.85
CA TYR A 122 -7.06 3.25 -8.09
C TYR A 122 -6.03 2.28 -8.66
N SER A 123 -4.78 2.72 -8.77
CA SER A 123 -3.68 1.96 -9.35
C SER A 123 -2.48 1.86 -8.40
N LEU A 124 -1.69 0.80 -8.56
CA LEU A 124 -0.43 0.65 -7.84
C LEU A 124 0.64 1.50 -8.51
N PRO A 125 1.45 2.23 -7.73
CA PRO A 125 2.60 2.91 -8.29
C PRO A 125 3.62 1.90 -8.83
N GLU A 126 4.27 2.21 -9.94
CA GLU A 126 5.24 1.33 -10.62
C GLU A 126 6.38 0.86 -9.71
N LEU A 127 6.78 1.65 -8.70
CA LEU A 127 7.77 1.21 -7.71
C LEU A 127 7.34 -0.04 -6.93
N HIS A 128 6.04 -0.20 -6.66
CA HIS A 128 5.50 -1.36 -5.95
C HIS A 128 5.28 -2.58 -6.87
N LEU A 129 5.15 -2.37 -8.17
CA LEU A 129 5.18 -3.44 -9.17
C LEU A 129 6.57 -4.08 -9.31
N LYS A 130 7.63 -3.37 -8.88
CA LYS A 130 9.01 -3.84 -8.84
C LYS A 130 9.38 -4.54 -7.52
N ALA A 131 8.46 -4.64 -6.55
CA ALA A 131 8.65 -5.56 -5.44
C ALA A 131 8.78 -6.97 -6.05
N PRO A 132 9.88 -7.69 -5.80
CA PRO A 132 10.17 -8.92 -6.52
C PRO A 132 8.99 -9.85 -6.32
N ARG A 133 8.32 -10.21 -7.44
CA ARG A 133 7.34 -11.31 -7.44
C ARG A 133 8.07 -12.46 -6.73
N ARG A 134 7.49 -12.97 -5.64
CA ARG A 134 8.09 -14.11 -4.94
C ARG A 134 8.15 -15.23 -5.96
N GLN A 135 9.34 -15.51 -6.48
CA GLN A 135 9.55 -16.62 -7.39
C GLN A 135 9.60 -17.88 -6.52
N CYS A 136 8.88 -18.91 -6.93
CA CYS A 136 8.94 -20.22 -6.31
C CYS A 136 10.19 -20.94 -6.80
N CYS A 137 10.77 -21.78 -5.95
CA CYS A 137 11.91 -22.60 -6.32
C CYS A 137 11.56 -24.08 -6.28
N ASP A 138 12.05 -24.81 -7.28
CA ASP A 138 11.98 -26.27 -7.33
C ASP A 138 13.39 -26.83 -7.07
N ILE A 139 13.47 -27.88 -6.27
CA ILE A 139 14.70 -28.67 -6.14
C ILE A 139 14.76 -29.60 -7.35
N LEU A 140 15.71 -29.36 -8.25
CA LEU A 140 15.85 -30.12 -9.47
C LEU A 140 16.63 -31.43 -9.21
N PRO A 141 16.23 -32.53 -9.86
CA PRO A 141 16.94 -33.80 -9.75
C PRO A 141 18.35 -33.67 -10.31
N THR A 142 19.35 -33.86 -9.45
CA THR A 142 20.75 -33.67 -9.83
C THR A 142 21.30 -34.92 -10.51
N SER A 143 21.88 -34.79 -11.71
CA SER A 143 22.46 -35.92 -12.47
C SER A 143 23.90 -36.28 -12.08
N SER A 144 24.48 -35.60 -11.08
CA SER A 144 25.87 -35.82 -10.69
C SER A 144 26.04 -37.07 -9.81
N HIS A 145 26.83 -38.03 -10.30
CA HIS A 145 27.35 -39.17 -9.53
C HIS A 145 28.18 -38.65 -8.35
N GLY A 146 27.56 -38.47 -7.18
CA GLY A 146 28.27 -38.10 -5.96
C GLY A 146 27.48 -37.33 -4.89
N GLY A 147 26.22 -36.95 -5.13
CA GLY A 147 25.30 -36.45 -4.09
C GLY A 147 25.72 -35.16 -3.36
N LYS A 148 26.67 -34.38 -3.92
CA LYS A 148 27.24 -33.18 -3.30
C LYS A 148 26.79 -31.87 -3.94
N VAL A 149 25.93 -31.92 -4.96
CA VAL A 149 25.44 -30.74 -5.68
C VAL A 149 23.92 -30.69 -5.53
N LEU A 150 23.39 -29.51 -5.19
CA LEU A 150 21.96 -29.22 -5.11
C LEU A 150 21.64 -28.24 -6.24
N GLU A 151 20.77 -28.65 -7.16
CA GLU A 151 20.30 -27.80 -8.24
C GLU A 151 18.92 -27.23 -7.90
N ILE A 152 18.76 -25.92 -8.10
CA ILE A 152 17.55 -25.19 -7.76
C ILE A 152 17.10 -24.41 -9.00
N GLY A 153 15.87 -24.68 -9.46
CA GLY A 153 15.21 -23.92 -10.52
C GLY A 153 14.32 -22.84 -9.92
N ILE A 154 14.38 -21.61 -10.44
CA ILE A 154 13.57 -20.48 -9.98
C ILE A 154 12.51 -20.16 -11.05
N ARG A 155 11.24 -20.05 -10.66
CA ARG A 155 10.10 -19.80 -11.56
C ARG A 155 8.99 -18.98 -10.91
N GLU A 156 7.96 -18.60 -11.67
CA GLU A 156 6.74 -18.03 -11.09
C GLU A 156 5.95 -19.08 -10.28
N CYS A 157 5.33 -18.65 -9.19
CA CYS A 157 4.48 -19.49 -8.34
C CYS A 157 3.13 -19.78 -9.01
N LYS A 158 2.63 -21.00 -8.86
CA LYS A 158 1.28 -21.39 -9.30
C LYS A 158 0.22 -20.98 -8.27
N GLU A 159 -1.05 -20.91 -8.68
CA GLU A 159 -2.15 -20.41 -7.85
C GLU A 159 -2.32 -21.15 -6.51
N ASP A 160 -1.93 -22.43 -6.44
CA ASP A 160 -2.07 -23.29 -5.26
C ASP A 160 -0.77 -23.50 -4.46
N GLU A 161 0.32 -22.82 -4.82
CA GLU A 161 1.60 -22.90 -4.09
C GLU A 161 1.58 -21.91 -2.90
N PHE A 162 0.90 -22.32 -1.83
CA PHE A 162 0.83 -21.55 -0.59
C PHE A 162 2.15 -21.61 0.18
N ILE A 163 2.69 -20.44 0.51
CA ILE A 163 3.79 -20.34 1.48
C ILE A 163 3.17 -20.47 2.87
N TYR A 164 3.18 -21.68 3.43
CA TYR A 164 2.78 -21.88 4.82
C TYR A 164 3.88 -21.30 5.73
N ILE A 165 3.62 -20.14 6.34
CA ILE A 165 4.48 -19.61 7.39
C ILE A 165 3.96 -20.23 8.70
N HIS A 166 4.76 -21.13 9.28
CA HIS A 166 4.48 -21.62 10.63
C HIS A 166 4.61 -20.45 11.62
N PRO A 167 3.68 -20.30 12.59
CA PRO A 167 3.71 -19.22 13.58
C PRO A 167 4.93 -19.26 14.49
#